data_AF-B7E908-F1
#
_entry.id   AF-B7E908-F1
#
_cell.length_a   1.000
_cell.length_b   1.000
_cell.length_c   1.000
_cell.angle_alpha   90.00
_cell.angle_beta   90.00
_cell.angle_gamma   90.00
#
_symmetry.space_group_name_H-M   'P 1'
#
loop_
_entity.id
_entity.type
_entity.pdbx_description
1 polymer ?
#
loop_
_entity_poly.entity_id
_entity_poly.type
_entity_poly.pdbx_seq_one_letter_code
_entity_poly.pdbx_strand_id
1 'polypeptide(L)'
;MLGNIQAMWLLGWRLCKLHDSGRMTTGQASLGKAWITKQARETVALGRELLGGNGIVTDFHVGKAFCDMESIYTYEGSYEVNVLVAAREITGIASIRPTSRL
;
A
#
# COMPACT_ATOMS: atom_id res chain seq x y z
N MET A 1 10.56 -6.68 8.78
CA MET A 1 10.78 -7.02 7.35
C MET A 1 10.17 -8.35 6.95
N LEU A 2 10.68 -9.51 7.39
CA LEU A 2 10.15 -10.82 6.95
C LEU A 2 8.65 -11.01 7.26
N GLY A 3 8.22 -10.67 8.48
CA GLY A 3 6.80 -10.74 8.87
C GLY A 3 5.89 -9.89 7.98
N ASN A 4 6.32 -8.68 7.62
CA ASN A 4 5.59 -7.79 6.71
C ASN A 4 5.41 -8.44 5.34
N ILE A 5 6.46 -9.06 4.79
CA ILE A 5 6.39 -9.76 3.50
C ILE A 5 5.38 -10.91 3.56
N GLN A 6 5.41 -11.74 4.61
CA GLN A 6 4.45 -12.83 4.77
C GLN A 6 3.00 -12.33 4.86
N ALA A 7 2.77 -11.27 5.64
CA ALA A 7 1.45 -10.69 5.79
C ALA A 7 0.93 -10.03 4.50
N MET A 8 1.80 -9.29 3.79
CA MET A 8 1.48 -8.70 2.48
C MET A 8 1.12 -9.78 1.46
N TRP A 9 1.87 -10.89 1.44
CA TRP A 9 1.62 -12.02 0.56
C TRP A 9 0.26 -12.67 0.84
N LEU A 10 -0.04 -12.98 2.10
CA LEU A 10 -1.31 -13.59 2.51
C LEU A 10 -2.50 -12.68 2.21
N LEU A 11 -2.36 -11.37 2.41
CA LEU A 11 -3.39 -10.39 2.07
C LEU A 11 -3.63 -10.34 0.56
N GLY A 12 -2.57 -10.24 -0.24
CA GLY A 12 -2.66 -10.27 -1.70
C GLY A 12 -3.31 -11.56 -2.22
N TRP A 13 -2.89 -12.72 -1.70
CA TRP A 13 -3.49 -14.01 -2.00
C TRP A 13 -4.99 -14.03 -1.68
N ARG A 14 -5.40 -13.50 -0.52
CA ARG A 14 -6.82 -13.44 -0.15
C ARG A 14 -7.62 -12.57 -1.11
N LEU A 15 -7.08 -11.44 -1.55
CA LEU A 15 -7.72 -10.56 -2.53
C LEU A 15 -7.90 -11.28 -3.88
N CYS A 16 -6.88 -12.00 -4.37
CA CYS A 16 -7.02 -12.82 -5.57
C CYS A 16 -8.14 -13.86 -5.42
N LYS A 17 -8.22 -14.57 -4.29
CA LYS A 17 -9.31 -15.54 -4.05
C LYS A 17 -10.69 -14.90 -3.98
N LEU A 18 -10.81 -13.68 -3.45
CA LEU A 18 -12.06 -12.94 -3.45
C LEU A 18 -12.44 -12.49 -4.87
N HIS A 19 -11.47 -12.04 -5.66
CA HIS A 19 -11.67 -11.64 -7.03
C HIS A 19 -12.12 -12.81 -7.90
N ASP A 20 -11.42 -13.94 -7.84
CA ASP A 20 -11.74 -15.15 -8.61
C ASP A 20 -13.13 -15.71 -8.30
N SER A 21 -13.62 -15.51 -7.07
CA SER A 21 -14.97 -15.93 -6.67
C SER A 21 -16.05 -14.88 -6.94
N GLY A 22 -15.72 -13.74 -7.55
CA GLY A 22 -16.66 -12.65 -7.84
C GLY A 22 -17.18 -11.95 -6.58
N ARG A 23 -16.49 -12.08 -5.45
CA ARG A 23 -16.91 -11.57 -4.14
C ARG A 23 -16.08 -10.40 -3.63
N MET A 24 -15.07 -9.97 -4.39
CA MET A 24 -14.24 -8.84 -4.01
C MET A 24 -14.99 -7.53 -4.19
N THR A 25 -15.08 -6.75 -3.11
CA THR A 25 -15.61 -5.39 -3.19
C THR A 25 -14.51 -4.39 -3.56
N THR A 26 -14.91 -3.23 -4.06
CA THR A 26 -13.96 -2.15 -4.37
C THR A 26 -13.21 -1.69 -3.12
N GLY A 27 -13.89 -1.58 -1.98
CA GLY A 27 -13.27 -1.21 -0.70
C GLY A 27 -12.25 -2.24 -0.22
N GLN A 28 -12.48 -3.53 -0.43
CA GLN A 28 -11.49 -4.58 -0.14
C GLN A 28 -10.24 -4.44 -1.01
N ALA A 29 -10.41 -4.22 -2.32
CA ALA A 29 -9.29 -4.01 -3.24
C ALA A 29 -8.48 -2.75 -2.85
N SER A 30 -9.16 -1.63 -2.59
CA SER A 30 -8.53 -0.38 -2.18
C SER A 30 -7.80 -0.50 -0.85
N LEU A 31 -8.42 -1.10 0.18
CA LEU A 31 -7.77 -1.31 1.48
C LEU A 31 -6.54 -2.23 1.34
N GLY A 32 -6.67 -3.27 0.52
CA GLY A 32 -5.58 -4.17 0.16
C GLY A 32 -4.37 -3.42 -0.38
N LYS A 33 -4.58 -2.61 -1.42
CA LYS A 33 -3.54 -1.75 -2.01
C LYS A 33 -2.91 -0.84 -0.95
N ALA A 34 -3.72 -0.07 -0.24
CA ALA A 34 -3.24 0.90 0.75
C ALA A 34 -2.40 0.24 1.85
N TRP A 35 -2.87 -0.87 2.41
CA TRP A 35 -2.17 -1.56 3.49
C TRP A 35 -0.86 -2.19 3.00
N ILE A 36 -0.88 -2.90 1.86
CA ILE A 36 0.32 -3.53 1.30
C ILE A 36 1.38 -2.48 0.98
N THR A 37 1.03 -1.38 0.30
CA THR A 37 2.02 -0.36 -0.05
C THR A 37 2.57 0.35 1.17
N LYS A 38 1.77 0.57 2.22
CA LYS A 38 2.25 1.11 3.50
C LYS A 38 3.28 0.17 4.15
N GLN A 39 2.99 -1.12 4.22
CA GLN A 39 3.90 -2.11 4.80
C GLN A 39 5.17 -2.32 3.95
N ALA A 40 5.04 -2.23 2.64
CA ALA A 40 6.18 -2.30 1.71
C ALA A 40 7.11 -1.11 1.90
N ARG A 41 6.56 0.12 2.02
CA ARG A 41 7.31 1.35 2.32
C ARG A 41 8.13 1.25 3.60
N GLU A 42 7.54 0.74 4.68
CA GLU A 42 8.26 0.46 5.92
C GLU A 42 9.36 -0.60 5.73
N THR A 43 9.05 -1.67 4.98
CA THR A 43 9.99 -2.77 4.75
C THR A 43 11.23 -2.32 3.97
N VAL A 44 11.07 -1.52 2.92
CA VAL A 44 12.21 -0.97 2.16
C VAL A 44 12.99 0.07 2.95
N ALA A 45 12.32 0.84 3.83
CA ALA A 45 12.99 1.78 4.73
C ALA A 45 13.94 1.06 5.70
N LEU A 46 13.45 0.01 6.36
CA LEU A 46 14.25 -0.84 7.24
C LEU A 46 15.41 -1.50 6.48
N GLY A 47 15.16 -2.01 5.26
CA GLY A 47 16.20 -2.59 4.43
C GLY A 47 17.30 -1.58 4.06
N ARG A 48 16.92 -0.35 3.72
CA ARG A 48 17.83 0.74 3.39
C ARG A 48 18.72 1.10 4.59
N GLU A 49 18.12 1.18 5.78
CA GLU A 49 18.84 1.48 7.03
C GLU A 49 19.86 0.38 7.39
N LEU A 50 19.52 -0.89 7.21
CA LEU A 50 20.43 -2.01 7.48
C LEU A 50 21.72 -1.95 6.65
N LEU A 51 21.67 -1.37 5.45
CA LEU A 51 22.83 -1.23 4.56
C LEU A 51 23.61 0.08 4.78
N GLY A 52 23.17 0.96 5.68
CA GLY A 52 23.86 2.21 5.99
C GLY A 52 24.16 3.06 4.75
N GLY A 53 25.42 3.45 4.55
CA GLY A 53 25.85 4.21 3.37
C GLY A 53 25.64 3.46 2.05
N ASN A 54 25.77 2.13 2.05
CA ASN A 54 25.46 1.32 0.86
C ASN A 54 23.95 1.28 0.56
N GLY A 55 23.12 1.64 1.55
CA GLY A 55 21.68 1.70 1.38
C GLY A 55 21.19 2.91 0.58
N ILE A 56 21.98 3.97 0.44
CA ILE A 56 21.58 5.19 -0.29
C ILE A 56 22.01 5.21 -1.76
N VAL A 57 22.98 4.36 -2.13
CA VAL A 57 23.43 4.23 -3.53
C VAL A 57 22.58 3.22 -4.28
N THR A 58 22.53 3.32 -5.61
CA THR A 58 21.68 2.45 -6.43
C THR A 58 22.29 1.08 -6.70
N ASP A 59 23.60 0.92 -6.55
CA ASP A 59 24.36 -0.31 -6.83
C ASP A 59 23.86 -1.51 -6.01
N PHE A 60 23.47 -1.28 -4.75
CA PHE A 60 22.99 -2.33 -3.83
C PHE A 60 21.47 -2.54 -3.87
N HIS A 61 20.78 -1.98 -4.88
CA HIS A 61 19.35 -2.14 -5.17
C HIS A 61 18.37 -1.58 -4.14
N VAL A 62 18.68 -1.61 -2.85
CA VAL A 62 17.76 -1.19 -1.79
C VAL A 62 17.45 0.30 -1.87
N GLY A 63 18.42 1.14 -2.23
CA GLY A 63 18.21 2.57 -2.42
C GLY A 63 17.25 2.85 -3.56
N LYS A 64 17.41 2.12 -4.68
CA LYS A 64 16.47 2.16 -5.81
C LYS A 64 15.08 1.69 -5.40
N ALA A 65 14.97 0.53 -4.73
CA ALA A 65 13.70 -0.03 -4.29
C ALA A 65 12.97 0.88 -3.30
N PHE A 66 13.70 1.57 -2.42
CA PHE A 66 13.17 2.58 -1.52
C PHE A 66 12.54 3.74 -2.30
N CYS A 67 13.23 4.29 -3.30
CA CYS A 67 12.72 5.35 -4.16
C CYS A 67 11.50 4.90 -4.98
N ASP A 68 11.57 3.73 -5.62
CA ASP A 68 10.47 3.18 -6.45
C ASP A 68 9.18 3.00 -5.64
N MET A 69 9.30 2.65 -4.35
CA MET A 69 8.17 2.40 -3.47
C MET A 69 7.32 3.66 -3.22
N GLU A 70 7.91 4.86 -3.28
CA GLU A 70 7.16 6.11 -3.13
C GLU A 70 6.17 6.34 -4.28
N SER A 71 6.58 5.98 -5.51
CA SER A 71 5.70 6.04 -6.67
C SER A 71 4.57 5.02 -6.58
N ILE A 72 4.88 3.77 -6.20
CA ILE A 72 3.87 2.70 -6.04
C ILE A 72 2.88 3.02 -4.92
N TYR A 73 3.35 3.65 -3.83
CA TYR A 73 2.50 4.12 -2.74
C TYR A 73 1.46 5.15 -3.22
N THR A 74 1.83 5.98 -4.20
CA THR A 74 1.03 7.12 -4.67
C THR A 74 0.11 6.78 -5.85
N TYR A 75 0.60 6.07 -6.88
CA TYR A 75 -0.18 5.77 -8.08
C TYR A 75 -1.32 4.77 -7.80
N GLU A 76 -2.29 4.69 -8.73
CA GLU A 76 -3.53 3.93 -8.57
C GLU A 76 -4.33 4.34 -7.31
N GLY A 77 -4.37 5.66 -7.09
CA GLY A 77 -4.95 6.32 -5.92
C GLY A 77 -3.97 6.39 -4.74
N SER A 78 -3.85 7.54 -4.09
CA SER A 78 -3.00 7.66 -2.90
C SER A 78 -3.48 6.73 -1.77
N TYR A 79 -2.65 6.53 -0.76
CA TYR A 79 -3.05 5.77 0.43
C TYR A 79 -4.33 6.33 1.05
N GLU A 80 -4.42 7.65 1.20
CA GLU A 80 -5.56 8.34 1.81
C GLU A 80 -6.82 8.13 0.98
N VAL A 81 -6.73 8.26 -0.35
CA VAL A 81 -7.87 8.03 -1.25
C VAL A 81 -8.36 6.58 -1.12
N ASN A 82 -7.46 5.61 -1.15
CA ASN A 82 -7.85 4.20 -1.03
C ASN A 82 -8.47 3.86 0.34
N VAL A 83 -7.94 4.42 1.42
CA VAL A 83 -8.53 4.27 2.76
C VAL A 83 -9.91 4.90 2.82
N LEU A 84 -10.13 6.06 2.21
CA LEU A 84 -11.44 6.71 2.17
C LEU A 84 -12.46 5.93 1.32
N VAL A 85 -12.03 5.25 0.25
CA VAL A 85 -12.89 4.34 -0.53
C VAL A 85 -13.34 3.17 0.35
N ALA A 86 -12.42 2.53 1.05
CA ALA A 86 -12.75 1.45 1.98
C ALA A 86 -13.63 1.91 3.15
N ALA A 87 -13.34 3.08 3.72
CA ALA A 87 -14.10 3.66 4.81
C ALA A 87 -15.54 3.97 4.40
N ARG A 88 -15.76 4.51 3.18
CA ARG A 88 -17.10 4.74 2.64
C ARG A 88 -17.90 3.45 2.54
N GLU A 89 -17.29 2.35 2.12
CA GLU A 89 -17.96 1.06 2.02
C GLU A 89 -18.36 0.51 3.39
N ILE A 90 -17.46 0.60 4.38
CA ILE A 90 -17.69 0.08 5.73
C ILE A 90 -18.71 0.92 6.51
N THR A 91 -18.62 2.25 6.39
CA THR A 91 -19.42 3.19 7.19
C THR A 91 -20.68 3.68 6.49
N GLY A 92 -20.77 3.55 5.16
CA GLY A 92 -21.81 4.18 4.35
C GLY A 92 -21.62 5.70 4.15
N ILE A 93 -20.58 6.32 4.74
CA ILE A 93 -20.38 7.78 4.73
C ILE A 93 -19.23 8.14 3.80
N ALA A 94 -19.50 9.00 2.82
CA ALA A 94 -18.46 9.51 1.91
C ALA A 94 -17.74 10.74 2.50
N SER A 95 -16.40 10.68 2.61
CA SER A 95 -15.58 11.74 3.20
C SER A 95 -14.43 12.24 2.30
N ILE A 96 -14.57 12.11 0.97
CA ILE A 96 -13.54 12.52 0.00
C ILE A 96 -13.63 14.02 -0.35
N ARG A 97 -14.84 14.60 -0.28
CA ARG A 97 -15.07 15.99 -0.69
C ARG A 97 -14.79 16.95 0.46
N PRO A 98 -14.24 18.14 0.18
CA PRO A 98 -14.12 19.19 1.17
C PRO A 98 -15.51 19.66 1.64
N THR A 99 -15.58 20.16 2.86
CA THR A 99 -16.80 20.72 3.46
C THR A 99 -17.22 22.06 2.86
N SER A 100 -16.27 22.84 2.34
CA SER A 100 -16.54 24.07 1.59
C SER A 100 -16.21 23.91 0.11
N ARG A 101 -17.15 24.35 -0.74
CA ARG A 101 -16.83 24.74 -2.12
C ARG A 101 -16.28 26.17 -2.05
N LEU A 102 -14.97 26.31 -1.85
CA LEU A 102 -14.29 27.51 -2.34
C LEU A 102 -14.08 27.33 -3.85
#